data_AF-A0A7G2MDN3-F1
#
_entry.id   AF-A0A7G2MDN3-F1
#
_cell.length_a   1.000
_cell.length_b   1.000
_cell.length_c   1.000
_cell.angle_alpha   90.00
_cell.angle_beta   90.00
_cell.angle_gamma   90.00
#
_symmetry.space_group_name_H-M   'P 1'
#
loop_
_entity.id
_entity.type
_entity.pdbx_description
1 polymer ?
#
loop_
_entity_poly.entity_id
_entity_poly.type
_entity_poly.pdbx_seq_one_letter_code
_entity_poly.pdbx_strand_id
1 'polypeptide(L)'
;MKTILNLKQYVILLVAAFAMTSCLDSDDPDFQVVGTGYVIQSVSEVPGEEETTTIRSKFTPVIYAGANEPMTKCSVKAPGGESILMTQIENFGGYYWLSNFSYNSSMDKLPSGTFQITAYNQEEEPAQGVAVINNTTEMKAKLKGNVEFKDAKITATFNKVEGATDYFVMIKKSSSSTLYDNAIIVASYKDAALDKSERIITLLESEYSSKVATLDAGSYYLTIAAAIVSSSFPVLYQESDVHTVFTKD
;
A
#
# COMPACT_ATOMS: atom_id res chain seq x y z
N MET A 1 3.88 -24.49 15.21
CA MET A 1 4.67 -23.78 14.18
C MET A 1 3.89 -22.55 13.72
N LYS A 2 4.26 -21.35 14.19
CA LYS A 2 3.50 -20.10 14.00
C LYS A 2 4.47 -18.91 13.84
N THR A 3 5.21 -18.75 12.73
CA THR A 3 6.03 -17.52 12.52
C THR A 3 6.56 -17.33 11.09
N ILE A 4 5.76 -17.38 10.02
CA ILE A 4 6.33 -17.19 8.66
C ILE A 4 5.61 -16.15 7.79
N LEU A 5 4.32 -15.85 7.97
CA LEU A 5 3.63 -14.95 7.04
C LEU A 5 3.81 -13.44 7.32
N ASN A 6 3.67 -12.97 8.57
CA ASN A 6 3.96 -11.56 8.90
C ASN A 6 5.46 -11.25 8.83
N LEU A 7 6.30 -12.29 8.89
CA LEU A 7 7.73 -12.15 8.66
C LEU A 7 7.98 -11.59 7.26
N LYS A 8 7.18 -11.90 6.23
CA LYS A 8 7.43 -11.36 4.88
C LYS A 8 7.29 -9.83 4.79
N GLN A 9 6.41 -9.20 5.55
CA GLN A 9 6.28 -7.74 5.58
C GLN A 9 7.41 -7.08 6.39
N TYR A 10 7.82 -7.67 7.52
CA TYR A 10 8.98 -7.20 8.29
C TYR A 10 10.34 -7.60 7.67
N VAL A 11 10.40 -8.63 6.83
CA VAL A 11 11.58 -9.08 6.09
C VAL A 11 11.90 -8.14 4.94
N ILE A 12 10.93 -7.39 4.41
CA ILE A 12 11.20 -6.29 3.46
C ILE A 12 12.10 -5.23 4.13
N LEU A 13 11.84 -4.93 5.42
CA LEU A 13 12.66 -4.05 6.24
C LEU A 13 14.01 -4.68 6.61
N LEU A 14 14.03 -5.98 6.91
CA LEU A 14 15.24 -6.70 7.34
C LEU A 14 16.20 -7.04 6.19
N VAL A 15 15.73 -7.38 4.98
CA VAL A 15 16.59 -7.80 3.85
C VAL A 15 17.35 -6.62 3.26
N ALA A 16 16.79 -5.40 3.31
CA ALA A 16 17.56 -4.19 3.05
C ALA A 16 18.62 -3.95 4.15
N ALA A 17 18.32 -4.31 5.40
CA ALA A 17 19.26 -4.17 6.52
C ALA A 17 20.42 -5.19 6.50
N PHE A 18 20.20 -6.42 6.00
CA PHE A 18 21.23 -7.48 6.03
C PHE A 18 22.28 -7.41 4.92
N ALA A 19 22.11 -6.57 3.91
CA ALA A 19 23.19 -6.29 2.96
C ALA A 19 24.29 -5.38 3.56
N MET A 20 24.02 -4.73 4.70
CA MET A 20 24.88 -3.69 5.28
C MET A 20 25.87 -4.20 6.35
N THR A 21 26.17 -5.50 6.42
CA THR A 21 27.07 -6.05 7.48
C THR A 21 28.15 -7.02 6.99
N SER A 22 28.56 -6.97 5.72
CA SER A 22 29.77 -7.68 5.29
C SER A 22 31.01 -6.79 5.42
N CYS A 23 31.87 -7.11 6.39
CA CYS A 23 33.18 -6.52 6.62
C CYS A 23 34.09 -6.57 5.38
N LEU A 24 34.39 -5.41 4.84
CA LEU A 24 35.55 -4.97 4.08
C LEU A 24 35.36 -3.45 4.00
N ASP A 25 36.40 -2.62 4.19
CA ASP A 25 36.30 -1.15 4.07
C ASP A 25 35.52 -0.82 2.79
N SER A 26 34.22 -0.52 2.94
CA SER A 26 33.35 -0.28 1.80
C SER A 26 33.38 1.22 1.57
N ASP A 27 33.58 1.62 0.32
CA ASP A 27 33.46 3.02 -0.10
C ASP A 27 32.00 3.51 -0.04
N ASP A 28 31.11 2.77 0.62
CA ASP A 28 29.71 3.17 0.74
C ASP A 28 29.62 4.29 1.78
N PRO A 29 28.76 5.30 1.55
CA PRO A 29 28.56 6.36 2.52
C PRO A 29 28.01 5.78 3.83
N ASP A 30 28.46 6.35 4.96
CA ASP A 30 28.04 5.96 6.30
C ASP A 30 26.52 6.06 6.47
N PHE A 31 25.90 7.09 5.87
CA PHE A 31 24.45 7.27 5.84
C PHE A 31 23.84 6.90 4.48
N GLN A 32 22.84 6.02 4.51
CA GLN A 32 22.19 5.44 3.32
C GLN A 32 20.67 5.48 3.43
N VAL A 33 20.01 5.66 2.29
CA VAL A 33 18.55 5.64 2.18
C VAL A 33 18.09 4.77 1.02
N VAL A 34 17.08 3.95 1.27
CA VAL A 34 16.43 3.08 0.28
C VAL A 34 14.96 3.40 0.17
N GLY A 35 14.40 3.13 -1.02
CA GLY A 35 13.02 3.46 -1.35
C GLY A 35 12.24 2.30 -1.93
N THR A 36 10.94 2.29 -1.66
CA THR A 36 9.97 1.49 -2.40
C THR A 36 8.70 2.31 -2.64
N GLY A 37 7.87 1.91 -3.59
CA GLY A 37 6.64 2.63 -3.85
C GLY A 37 5.59 1.84 -4.61
N TYR A 38 4.36 2.32 -4.51
CA TYR A 38 3.18 1.83 -5.22
C TYR A 38 2.23 3.00 -5.49
N VAL A 39 1.11 2.74 -6.18
CA VAL A 39 0.12 3.77 -6.50
C VAL A 39 -1.24 3.42 -5.91
N ILE A 40 -1.90 4.40 -5.29
CA ILE A 40 -3.33 4.34 -5.00
C ILE A 40 -4.07 4.95 -6.19
N GLN A 41 -4.96 4.19 -6.81
CA GLN A 41 -5.86 4.68 -7.85
C GLN A 41 -7.23 4.96 -7.26
N SER A 42 -7.68 6.20 -7.35
CA SER A 42 -9.07 6.59 -7.07
C SER A 42 -9.81 6.74 -8.39
N VAL A 43 -10.92 6.02 -8.54
CA VAL A 43 -11.76 6.09 -9.74
C VAL A 43 -13.11 6.70 -9.38
N SER A 44 -13.48 7.76 -10.10
CA SER A 44 -14.78 8.40 -10.01
C SER A 44 -15.58 8.20 -11.29
N GLU A 45 -16.89 8.06 -11.11
CA GLU A 45 -17.87 8.02 -12.19
C GLU A 45 -18.53 9.39 -12.25
N VAL A 46 -18.39 10.06 -13.39
CA VAL A 46 -19.01 11.36 -13.65
C VAL A 46 -20.20 11.12 -14.57
N PRO A 47 -21.45 11.34 -14.12
CA PRO A 47 -22.61 11.30 -14.99
C PRO A 47 -22.46 12.37 -16.08
N GLY A 48 -22.58 11.95 -17.34
CA GLY A 48 -22.69 12.83 -18.49
C GLY A 48 -24.15 13.06 -18.89
N GLU A 49 -24.34 13.86 -19.94
CA GLU A 49 -25.64 13.94 -20.61
C GLU A 49 -25.90 12.65 -21.41
N GLU A 50 -27.17 12.28 -21.56
CA GLU A 50 -27.64 11.09 -22.34
C GLU A 50 -27.09 9.72 -21.87
N GLU A 51 -27.15 9.44 -20.56
CA GLU A 51 -26.74 8.15 -19.94
C GLU A 51 -25.28 7.75 -20.14
N THR A 52 -24.44 8.64 -20.69
CA THR A 52 -23.01 8.39 -20.80
C THR A 52 -22.35 8.58 -19.44
N THR A 53 -21.66 7.56 -18.91
CA THR A 53 -20.85 7.69 -17.69
C THR A 53 -19.39 7.82 -18.07
N THR A 54 -18.74 8.93 -17.68
CA THR A 54 -17.30 9.10 -17.88
C THR A 54 -16.54 8.61 -16.66
N ILE A 55 -15.55 7.76 -16.86
CA ILE A 55 -14.63 7.32 -15.81
C ILE A 55 -13.46 8.29 -15.71
N ARG A 56 -13.15 8.76 -14.50
CA ARG A 56 -11.94 9.56 -14.23
C ARG A 56 -11.09 8.87 -13.18
N SER A 57 -9.79 8.84 -13.42
CA SER A 57 -8.81 8.27 -12.51
C SER A 57 -7.92 9.37 -11.93
N LYS A 58 -7.62 9.24 -10.65
CA LYS A 58 -6.56 10.00 -9.97
C LYS A 58 -5.58 9.01 -9.34
N PHE A 59 -4.30 9.33 -9.41
CA PHE A 59 -3.23 8.45 -8.98
C PHE A 59 -2.41 9.12 -7.89
N THR A 60 -2.37 8.52 -6.71
CA THR A 60 -1.54 8.99 -5.60
C THR A 60 -0.36 8.05 -5.45
N PRO A 61 0.86 8.46 -5.82
CA PRO A 61 2.05 7.67 -5.53
C PRO A 61 2.29 7.63 -4.02
N VAL A 62 2.59 6.44 -3.53
CA VAL A 62 2.97 6.21 -2.15
C VAL A 62 4.41 5.74 -2.14
N ILE A 63 5.29 6.55 -1.59
CA ILE A 63 6.71 6.27 -1.46
C ILE A 63 7.02 6.04 0.01
N TYR A 64 7.72 4.95 0.27
CA TYR A 64 8.27 4.60 1.57
C TYR A 64 9.78 4.70 1.49
N ALA A 65 10.38 5.44 2.41
CA ALA A 65 11.82 5.59 2.54
C ALA A 65 12.28 5.00 3.87
N GLY A 66 13.34 4.21 3.84
CA GLY A 66 14.02 3.68 5.02
C GLY A 66 15.50 4.00 4.98
N ALA A 67 16.08 4.28 6.13
CA ALA A 67 17.50 4.58 6.25
C ALA A 67 18.16 3.71 7.32
N ASN A 68 19.49 3.62 7.28
CA ASN A 68 20.28 2.93 8.29
C ASN A 68 20.48 3.76 9.58
N GLU A 69 20.13 5.05 9.55
CA GLU A 69 20.12 5.97 10.69
C GLU A 69 18.81 6.79 10.74
N PRO A 70 18.45 7.40 11.89
CA PRO A 70 17.31 8.30 11.98
C PRO A 70 17.44 9.48 11.03
N MET A 71 16.47 9.63 10.13
CA MET A 71 16.36 10.79 9.25
C MET A 71 15.73 11.97 9.99
N THR A 72 16.29 13.16 9.80
CA THR A 72 15.70 14.44 10.23
C THR A 72 14.88 15.10 9.12
N LYS A 73 15.24 14.86 7.86
CA LYS A 73 14.54 15.35 6.66
C LYS A 73 14.52 14.26 5.61
N CYS A 74 13.40 14.12 4.91
CA CYS A 74 13.28 13.29 3.71
C CYS A 74 12.40 14.02 2.69
N SER A 75 12.79 13.97 1.43
CA SER A 75 12.03 14.54 0.32
C SER A 75 12.09 13.62 -0.88
N VAL A 76 11.06 13.69 -1.72
CA VAL A 76 10.97 12.88 -2.93
C VAL A 76 10.66 13.75 -4.14
N LYS A 77 11.32 13.47 -5.26
CA LYS A 77 10.98 14.02 -6.57
C LYS A 77 10.42 12.93 -7.47
N ALA A 78 9.25 13.16 -8.03
CA ALA A 78 8.64 12.30 -9.03
C ALA A 78 9.39 12.38 -10.38
N PRO A 79 9.21 11.42 -11.30
CA PRO A 79 9.81 11.46 -12.64
C PRO A 79 9.52 12.74 -13.45
N GLY A 80 8.42 13.45 -13.16
CA GLY A 80 8.07 14.74 -13.77
C GLY A 80 8.69 15.97 -13.09
N GLY A 81 9.42 15.77 -11.99
CA GLY A 81 10.06 16.82 -11.19
C GLY A 81 9.20 17.35 -10.04
N GLU A 82 7.92 16.96 -9.96
CA GLU A 82 7.05 17.34 -8.85
C GLU A 82 7.60 16.82 -7.52
N SER A 83 7.58 17.67 -6.50
CA SER A 83 8.01 17.30 -5.16
C SER A 83 6.88 16.62 -4.39
N ILE A 84 7.18 15.50 -3.77
CA ILE A 84 6.30 14.77 -2.87
C ILE A 84 6.84 14.98 -1.45
N LEU A 85 5.98 15.55 -0.60
CA LEU A 85 6.28 15.73 0.80
C LEU A 85 6.31 14.37 1.50
N MET A 86 7.27 14.19 2.39
CA MET A 86 7.41 12.99 3.21
C MET A 86 7.14 13.34 4.67
N THR A 87 6.70 12.37 5.44
CA THR A 87 6.47 12.52 6.88
C THR A 87 6.97 11.28 7.59
N GLN A 88 7.57 11.48 8.75
CA GLN A 88 8.04 10.41 9.60
C GLN A 88 6.88 9.50 10.02
N ILE A 89 7.10 8.19 9.98
CA ILE A 89 6.14 7.22 10.51
C ILE A 89 6.32 7.17 12.03
N GLU A 90 5.21 7.38 12.76
CA GLU A 90 5.21 7.35 14.22
C GLU A 90 5.70 6.01 14.77
N ASN A 91 6.35 6.05 15.94
CA ASN A 91 6.89 4.87 16.66
C ASN A 91 8.07 4.15 15.99
N PHE A 92 8.60 4.69 14.89
CA PHE A 92 9.80 4.15 14.21
C PHE A 92 11.06 5.01 14.38
N GLY A 93 11.09 5.91 15.35
CA GLY A 93 12.33 6.61 15.76
C GLY A 93 13.02 7.45 14.68
N GLY A 94 12.37 7.75 13.55
CA GLY A 94 12.94 8.54 12.46
C GLY A 94 13.53 7.72 11.32
N TYR A 95 13.58 6.39 11.45
CA TYR A 95 14.17 5.50 10.44
C TYR A 95 13.30 5.33 9.18
N TYR A 96 11.99 5.56 9.31
CA TYR A 96 11.04 5.33 8.22
C TYR A 96 10.14 6.53 7.98
N TRP A 97 9.98 6.87 6.71
CA TRP A 97 9.21 8.01 6.23
C TRP A 97 8.28 7.58 5.09
N LEU A 98 7.11 8.18 5.03
CA LEU A 98 6.05 7.90 4.07
C LEU A 98 5.63 9.17 3.35
N SER A 99 5.18 9.06 2.10
CA SER A 99 4.55 10.18 1.39
C SER A 99 3.38 10.76 2.18
N ASN A 100 3.33 12.08 2.31
CA ASN A 100 2.31 12.77 3.07
C ASN A 100 1.03 12.92 2.25
N PHE A 101 -0.05 12.29 2.73
CA PHE A 101 -1.35 12.28 2.06
C PHE A 101 -2.20 13.53 2.29
N SER A 102 -1.90 14.34 3.31
CA SER A 102 -2.64 15.56 3.64
C SER A 102 -2.48 16.67 2.60
N TYR A 103 -1.48 16.57 1.73
CA TYR A 103 -1.20 17.54 0.67
C TYR A 103 -1.69 17.13 -0.71
N ASN A 104 -2.57 16.13 -0.79
CA ASN A 104 -3.26 15.71 -2.01
C ASN A 104 -2.30 15.59 -3.23
N SER A 105 -1.28 14.74 -3.11
CA SER A 105 -0.27 14.43 -4.14
C SER A 105 -0.84 13.63 -5.33
N SER A 106 -2.12 13.81 -5.64
CA SER A 106 -2.81 13.06 -6.68
C SER A 106 -2.53 13.63 -8.08
N MET A 107 -2.22 12.73 -9.00
CA MET A 107 -1.79 13.01 -10.36
C MET A 107 -2.87 12.55 -11.35
N ASP A 108 -3.00 13.25 -12.48
CA ASP A 108 -3.94 12.89 -13.57
C ASP A 108 -3.44 11.72 -14.43
N LYS A 109 -2.14 11.46 -14.37
CA LYS A 109 -1.51 10.36 -15.11
C LYS A 109 -0.87 9.41 -14.12
N LEU A 110 -0.93 8.13 -14.44
CA LEU A 110 -0.27 7.08 -13.68
C LEU A 110 1.24 7.39 -13.56
N PRO A 111 1.76 7.62 -12.34
CA PRO A 111 3.15 8.00 -12.20
C PRO A 111 4.04 6.76 -12.22
N SER A 112 4.64 6.51 -13.38
CA SER A 112 5.62 5.44 -13.57
C SER A 112 7.02 6.00 -13.78
N GLY A 113 8.01 5.35 -13.18
CA GLY A 113 9.42 5.67 -13.32
C GLY A 113 10.16 5.68 -11.99
N THR A 114 11.32 6.34 -12.01
CA THR A 114 12.20 6.47 -10.85
C THR A 114 11.89 7.74 -10.06
N PHE A 115 11.52 7.55 -8.81
CA PHE A 115 11.38 8.61 -7.82
C PHE A 115 12.70 8.78 -7.09
N GLN A 116 13.24 9.99 -7.07
CA GLN A 116 14.49 10.29 -6.38
C GLN A 116 14.20 10.66 -4.93
N ILE A 117 14.88 10.00 -3.99
CA ILE A 117 14.80 10.25 -2.56
C ILE A 117 16.05 11.02 -2.15
N THR A 118 15.86 12.05 -1.35
CA THR A 118 16.95 12.76 -0.68
C THR A 118 16.64 12.85 0.81
N ALA A 119 17.54 12.35 1.63
CA ALA A 119 17.40 12.30 3.08
C ALA A 119 18.60 12.94 3.78
N TYR A 120 18.42 13.35 5.03
CA TYR A 120 19.46 13.89 5.90
C TYR A 120 19.37 13.25 7.29
N ASN A 121 20.51 12.90 7.90
CA ASN A 121 20.58 12.41 9.28
C ASN A 121 20.65 13.59 10.29
N GLN A 122 21.00 13.30 11.55
CA GLN A 122 21.12 14.31 12.60
C GLN A 122 22.33 15.24 12.42
N GLU A 123 23.37 14.77 11.71
CA GLU A 123 24.57 15.52 11.41
C GLU A 123 24.45 16.34 10.11
N GLU A 124 23.24 16.37 9.52
CA GLU A 124 22.93 17.00 8.22
C GLU A 124 23.72 16.37 7.05
N GLU A 125 24.15 15.10 7.19
CA GLU A 125 24.76 14.34 6.11
C GLU A 125 23.71 13.89 5.10
N PRO A 126 23.88 14.16 3.80
CA PRO A 126 22.91 13.79 2.79
C PRO A 126 23.08 12.34 2.31
N ALA A 127 21.97 11.64 2.10
CA ALA A 127 21.92 10.41 1.34
C ALA A 127 20.93 10.51 0.18
N GLN A 128 21.24 9.82 -0.93
CA GLN A 128 20.35 9.67 -2.07
C GLN A 128 19.94 8.22 -2.24
N GLY A 129 18.67 8.03 -2.59
CA GLY A 129 18.10 6.72 -2.89
C GLY A 129 17.06 6.83 -3.97
N VAL A 130 16.49 5.69 -4.36
CA VAL A 130 15.43 5.65 -5.37
C VAL A 130 14.31 4.73 -4.93
N ALA A 131 13.09 5.09 -5.33
CA ALA A 131 11.94 4.19 -5.39
C ALA A 131 11.51 4.07 -6.85
N VAL A 132 11.19 2.86 -7.30
CA VAL A 132 10.83 2.61 -8.70
C VAL A 132 9.40 2.09 -8.78
N ILE A 133 8.55 2.80 -9.52
CA ILE A 133 7.18 2.37 -9.82
C ILE A 133 7.10 2.00 -11.31
N ASN A 134 7.15 0.70 -11.59
CA ASN A 134 7.10 0.15 -12.96
C ASN A 134 5.71 -0.38 -13.29
N ASN A 135 4.68 0.47 -13.16
CA ASN A 135 3.34 0.13 -13.57
C ASN A 135 2.87 1.05 -14.70
N THR A 136 2.47 0.46 -15.81
CA THR A 136 1.95 1.17 -16.98
C THR A 136 0.47 0.90 -17.23
N THR A 137 -0.15 0.03 -16.43
CA THR A 137 -1.54 -0.38 -16.58
C THR A 137 -2.39 0.20 -15.46
N GLU A 138 -3.50 0.85 -15.80
CA GLU A 138 -4.51 1.32 -14.85
C GLU A 138 -5.72 0.38 -14.81
N MET A 139 -6.47 0.43 -13.72
CA MET A 139 -7.77 -0.22 -13.65
C MET A 139 -8.84 0.67 -14.26
N LYS A 140 -9.69 0.12 -15.11
CA LYS A 140 -10.63 0.92 -15.93
C LYS A 140 -12.03 1.09 -15.34
N ALA A 141 -12.31 0.41 -14.24
CA ALA A 141 -13.61 0.43 -13.59
C ALA A 141 -13.46 0.68 -12.09
N LYS A 142 -14.45 1.38 -11.53
CA LYS A 142 -14.57 1.54 -10.09
C LYS A 142 -14.87 0.20 -9.43
N LEU A 143 -14.20 -0.08 -8.32
CA LEU A 143 -14.52 -1.21 -7.45
C LEU A 143 -15.79 -0.88 -6.66
N LYS A 144 -16.88 -1.52 -7.05
CA LYS A 144 -18.18 -1.50 -6.39
C LYS A 144 -18.38 -2.82 -5.68
N GLY A 145 -18.71 -2.75 -4.40
CA GLY A 145 -18.96 -3.94 -3.62
C GLY A 145 -19.49 -3.61 -2.24
N ASN A 146 -19.72 -4.68 -1.49
CA ASN A 146 -20.05 -4.63 -0.09
C ASN A 146 -19.13 -5.58 0.68
N VAL A 147 -18.90 -5.28 1.95
CA VAL A 147 -18.20 -6.16 2.87
C VAL A 147 -18.92 -6.19 4.20
N GLU A 148 -19.06 -7.40 4.75
CA GLU A 148 -19.78 -7.66 5.98
C GLU A 148 -18.92 -8.47 6.94
N PHE A 149 -19.00 -8.13 8.23
CA PHE A 149 -18.44 -8.92 9.32
C PHE A 149 -19.57 -9.31 10.26
N LYS A 150 -19.89 -10.61 10.31
CA LYS A 150 -21.00 -11.14 11.10
C LYS A 150 -20.69 -12.57 11.53
N ASP A 151 -20.99 -12.91 12.78
CA ASP A 151 -20.80 -14.27 13.33
C ASP A 151 -19.37 -14.80 13.09
N ALA A 152 -18.36 -13.95 13.34
CA ALA A 152 -16.94 -14.21 13.08
C ALA A 152 -16.58 -14.55 11.62
N LYS A 153 -17.48 -14.26 10.67
CA LYS A 153 -17.32 -14.50 9.24
C LYS A 153 -17.21 -13.18 8.48
N ILE A 154 -16.26 -13.10 7.57
CA ILE A 154 -16.15 -11.98 6.62
C ILE A 154 -16.74 -12.43 5.29
N THR A 155 -17.65 -11.64 4.73
CA THR A 155 -18.21 -11.86 3.39
C THR A 155 -18.03 -10.61 2.55
N ALA A 156 -17.50 -10.75 1.34
CA ALA A 156 -17.33 -9.64 0.41
C ALA A 156 -17.92 -10.00 -0.95
N THR A 157 -18.70 -9.08 -1.52
CA THR A 157 -19.31 -9.21 -2.85
C THR A 157 -18.95 -8.00 -3.67
N PHE A 158 -18.48 -8.17 -4.90
CA PHE A 158 -17.97 -7.05 -5.69
C PHE A 158 -18.02 -7.29 -7.20
N ASN A 159 -17.93 -6.21 -7.99
CA ASN A 159 -17.83 -6.32 -9.44
C ASN A 159 -16.41 -6.70 -9.88
N LYS A 160 -16.30 -7.25 -11.10
CA LYS A 160 -15.01 -7.33 -11.79
C LYS A 160 -14.50 -5.92 -12.12
N VAL A 161 -13.21 -5.70 -11.92
CA VAL A 161 -12.49 -4.48 -12.26
C VAL A 161 -11.52 -4.82 -13.38
N GLU A 162 -11.76 -4.28 -14.58
CA GLU A 162 -10.87 -4.50 -15.72
C GLU A 162 -9.46 -3.97 -15.39
N GLY A 163 -8.44 -4.79 -15.64
CA GLY A 163 -7.04 -4.48 -15.35
C GLY A 163 -6.54 -5.02 -14.00
N ALA A 164 -7.44 -5.37 -13.07
CA ALA A 164 -7.04 -5.96 -11.80
C ALA A 164 -6.49 -7.39 -11.98
N THR A 165 -5.40 -7.72 -11.29
CA THR A 165 -4.84 -9.08 -11.23
C THR A 165 -5.22 -9.80 -9.94
N ASP A 166 -5.51 -9.02 -8.89
CA ASP A 166 -5.76 -9.51 -7.54
C ASP A 166 -6.88 -8.70 -6.86
N TYR A 167 -7.50 -9.34 -5.87
CA TYR A 167 -8.45 -8.73 -4.96
C TYR A 167 -8.02 -9.02 -3.53
N PHE A 168 -8.10 -8.00 -2.68
CA PHE A 168 -7.71 -8.08 -1.27
C PHE A 168 -8.91 -7.82 -0.38
N VAL A 169 -8.98 -8.55 0.73
CA VAL A 169 -9.78 -8.18 1.89
C VAL A 169 -8.83 -7.59 2.91
N MET A 170 -9.11 -6.39 3.39
CA MET A 170 -8.18 -5.60 4.21
C MET A 170 -8.83 -5.09 5.48
N ILE A 171 -8.06 -5.11 6.56
CA ILE A 171 -8.43 -4.46 7.83
C ILE A 171 -7.48 -3.29 8.04
N LYS A 172 -8.03 -2.11 8.35
CA LYS A 172 -7.33 -0.84 8.47
C LYS A 172 -7.60 -0.22 9.82
N LYS A 173 -6.59 0.41 10.44
CA LYS A 173 -6.75 1.12 11.71
C LYS A 173 -7.62 2.37 11.57
N SER A 174 -7.52 3.06 10.44
CA SER A 174 -8.31 4.23 10.07
C SER A 174 -8.69 4.18 8.59
N SER A 175 -9.66 5.00 8.18
CA SER A 175 -10.01 5.17 6.76
C SER A 175 -8.82 5.68 5.92
N SER A 176 -7.92 6.47 6.52
CA SER A 176 -6.72 7.03 5.88
C SER A 176 -5.51 6.11 5.87
N SER A 177 -5.55 4.96 6.56
CA SER A 177 -4.44 3.99 6.58
C SER A 177 -4.14 3.51 5.15
N THR A 178 -2.92 3.07 4.87
CA THR A 178 -2.53 2.56 3.54
C THR A 178 -1.86 1.19 3.66
N LEU A 179 -1.65 0.48 2.54
CA LEU A 179 -1.20 -0.93 2.54
C LEU A 179 0.02 -1.24 3.42
N TYR A 180 0.97 -0.31 3.53
CA TYR A 180 2.18 -0.48 4.37
C TYR A 180 2.22 0.48 5.56
N ASP A 181 1.09 1.10 5.89
CA ASP A 181 0.90 1.95 7.05
C ASP A 181 -0.47 1.66 7.69
N ASN A 182 -0.46 0.87 8.76
CA ASN A 182 -1.63 0.54 9.56
C ASN A 182 -2.78 -0.21 8.82
N ALA A 183 -2.45 -0.97 7.77
CA ALA A 183 -3.38 -1.90 7.11
C ALA A 183 -2.84 -3.34 7.09
N ILE A 184 -3.74 -4.32 7.12
CA ILE A 184 -3.45 -5.75 7.07
C ILE A 184 -4.27 -6.40 5.96
N ILE A 185 -3.61 -7.09 5.04
CA ILE A 185 -4.26 -7.93 4.02
C ILE A 185 -4.63 -9.27 4.67
N VAL A 186 -5.91 -9.45 5.01
CA VAL A 186 -6.40 -10.68 5.62
C VAL A 186 -6.60 -11.81 4.61
N ALA A 187 -6.92 -11.49 3.37
CA ALA A 187 -6.97 -12.46 2.28
C ALA A 187 -6.63 -11.83 0.94
N SER A 188 -6.13 -12.65 0.01
CA SER A 188 -5.77 -12.24 -1.34
C SER A 188 -6.18 -13.34 -2.32
N TYR A 189 -6.84 -12.93 -3.41
CA TYR A 189 -7.32 -13.82 -4.46
C TYR A 189 -6.89 -13.29 -5.81
N LYS A 190 -6.36 -14.18 -6.66
CA LYS A 190 -6.08 -13.86 -8.06
C LYS A 190 -7.41 -13.71 -8.82
N ASP A 191 -7.51 -12.71 -9.71
CA ASP A 191 -8.70 -12.52 -10.56
C ASP A 191 -9.06 -13.80 -11.31
N ALA A 192 -8.05 -14.51 -11.82
CA ALA A 192 -8.22 -15.75 -12.57
C ALA A 192 -8.78 -16.93 -11.74
N ALA A 193 -8.68 -16.87 -10.41
CA ALA A 193 -9.16 -17.91 -9.50
C ALA A 193 -10.58 -17.65 -8.97
N LEU A 194 -11.13 -16.46 -9.21
CA LEU A 194 -12.47 -16.10 -8.77
C LEU A 194 -13.51 -16.56 -9.80
N ASP A 195 -14.60 -17.17 -9.33
CA ASP A 195 -15.73 -17.49 -10.19
C ASP A 195 -16.28 -16.20 -10.81
N LYS A 196 -16.49 -16.25 -12.12
CA LYS A 196 -16.90 -15.10 -12.93
C LYS A 196 -18.35 -14.70 -12.67
N SER A 197 -19.20 -15.62 -12.19
CA SER A 197 -20.64 -15.39 -12.01
C SER A 197 -20.99 -14.72 -10.68
N GLU A 198 -20.33 -15.09 -9.58
CA GLU A 198 -20.78 -14.67 -8.24
C GLU A 198 -19.90 -13.60 -7.60
N ARG A 199 -18.57 -13.60 -7.84
CA ARG A 199 -17.63 -12.64 -7.23
C ARG A 199 -17.87 -12.40 -5.73
N ILE A 200 -18.07 -13.50 -5.02
CA ILE A 200 -18.23 -13.56 -3.57
C ILE A 200 -16.98 -14.20 -2.97
N ILE A 201 -16.43 -13.58 -1.93
CA ILE A 201 -15.41 -14.14 -1.06
C ILE A 201 -16.04 -14.33 0.31
N THR A 202 -15.88 -15.52 0.88
CA THR A 202 -16.26 -15.81 2.27
C THR A 202 -15.04 -16.31 3.02
N LEU A 203 -14.74 -15.69 4.16
CA LEU A 203 -13.65 -16.08 5.05
C LEU A 203 -14.23 -16.45 6.42
N LEU A 204 -13.90 -17.65 6.88
CA LEU A 204 -14.12 -18.08 8.25
C LEU A 204 -13.02 -17.54 9.15
N GLU A 205 -13.29 -17.45 10.46
CA GLU A 205 -12.32 -16.98 11.47
C GLU A 205 -10.97 -17.70 11.39
N SER A 206 -10.97 -19.01 11.13
CA SER A 206 -9.76 -19.81 10.97
C SER A 206 -8.83 -19.31 9.86
N GLU A 207 -9.35 -18.58 8.86
CA GLU A 207 -8.58 -18.10 7.70
C GLU A 207 -7.89 -16.77 7.97
N TYR A 208 -8.48 -15.88 8.78
CA TYR A 208 -7.92 -14.55 9.04
C TYR A 208 -7.38 -14.34 10.47
N SER A 209 -7.80 -15.12 11.46
CA SER A 209 -7.45 -14.94 12.89
C SER A 209 -5.94 -14.79 13.14
N SER A 210 -5.12 -15.61 12.47
CA SER A 210 -3.65 -15.54 12.61
C SER A 210 -3.03 -14.21 12.15
N LYS A 211 -3.69 -13.50 11.22
CA LYS A 211 -3.22 -12.24 10.64
C LYS A 211 -3.59 -11.03 11.48
N VAL A 212 -4.69 -11.15 12.25
CA VAL A 212 -5.18 -10.12 13.17
C VAL A 212 -4.77 -10.39 14.62
N ALA A 213 -3.97 -11.43 14.88
CA ALA A 213 -3.59 -11.83 16.23
C ALA A 213 -2.75 -10.76 16.97
N THR A 214 -2.07 -9.89 16.23
CA THR A 214 -1.26 -8.80 16.78
C THR A 214 -2.03 -7.48 16.90
N LEU A 215 -3.30 -7.44 16.49
CA LEU A 215 -4.14 -6.28 16.69
C LEU A 215 -4.58 -6.21 18.15
N ASP A 216 -4.51 -5.01 18.71
CA ASP A 216 -5.12 -4.71 20.00
C ASP A 216 -6.65 -4.85 19.88
N ALA A 217 -7.29 -5.15 21.00
CA ALA A 217 -8.75 -5.17 21.08
C ALA A 217 -9.33 -3.80 20.69
N GLY A 218 -10.39 -3.79 19.87
CA GLY A 218 -10.99 -2.56 19.38
C GLY A 218 -11.67 -2.68 18.01
N SER A 219 -12.06 -1.53 17.48
CA SER A 219 -12.77 -1.40 16.21
C SER A 219 -11.84 -0.96 15.08
N TYR A 220 -11.94 -1.64 13.96
CA TYR A 220 -11.15 -1.41 12.76
C TYR A 220 -12.05 -1.27 11.53
N TYR A 221 -11.51 -0.70 10.46
CA TYR A 221 -12.18 -0.58 9.16
C TYR A 221 -11.91 -1.83 8.33
N LEU A 222 -12.97 -2.53 7.93
CA LEU A 222 -12.89 -3.65 6.99
C LEU A 222 -13.34 -3.19 5.61
N THR A 223 -12.50 -3.40 4.61
CA THR A 223 -12.75 -3.03 3.21
C THR A 223 -12.22 -4.08 2.23
N ILE A 224 -12.49 -3.88 0.96
CA ILE A 224 -11.90 -4.62 -0.16
C ILE A 224 -11.11 -3.70 -1.08
N ALA A 225 -10.11 -4.27 -1.75
CA ALA A 225 -9.38 -3.57 -2.79
C ALA A 225 -9.19 -4.46 -4.02
N ALA A 226 -9.15 -3.83 -5.18
CA ALA A 226 -8.67 -4.40 -6.42
C ALA A 226 -7.23 -3.94 -6.63
N ALA A 227 -6.37 -4.82 -7.12
CA ALA A 227 -4.95 -4.53 -7.22
C ALA A 227 -4.33 -5.12 -8.49
N ILE A 228 -3.26 -4.47 -8.92
CA ILE A 228 -2.27 -5.00 -9.86
C ILE A 228 -1.05 -5.39 -9.03
N VAL A 229 -0.69 -6.66 -9.07
CA VAL A 229 0.43 -7.22 -8.31
C VAL A 229 1.54 -7.63 -9.26
N SER A 230 2.73 -7.07 -9.06
CA SER A 230 3.95 -7.44 -9.79
C SER A 230 4.93 -8.11 -8.83
N SER A 231 5.47 -9.27 -9.23
CA SER A 231 6.51 -9.99 -8.46
C SER A 231 6.19 -10.17 -6.97
N SER A 232 4.91 -10.38 -6.63
CA SER A 232 4.35 -10.52 -5.27
C SER A 232 4.06 -9.23 -4.50
N PHE A 233 4.25 -8.05 -5.09
CA PHE A 233 3.94 -6.77 -4.45
C PHE A 233 2.84 -6.01 -5.20
N PRO A 234 1.84 -5.46 -4.49
CA PRO A 234 0.91 -4.49 -5.07
C PRO A 234 1.70 -3.29 -5.62
N VAL A 235 1.60 -3.06 -6.93
CA VAL A 235 2.17 -1.87 -7.59
C VAL A 235 1.14 -0.78 -7.80
N LEU A 236 -0.14 -1.18 -7.87
CA LEU A 236 -1.27 -0.29 -7.93
C LEU A 236 -2.46 -0.94 -7.23
N TYR A 237 -3.22 -0.19 -6.45
CA TYR A 237 -4.49 -0.68 -5.91
C TYR A 237 -5.56 0.41 -5.81
N GLN A 238 -6.81 -0.02 -5.80
CA GLN A 238 -8.01 0.80 -5.63
C GLN A 238 -8.84 0.18 -4.51
N GLU A 239 -9.13 0.95 -3.49
CA GLU A 239 -10.05 0.57 -2.42
C GLU A 239 -11.50 0.75 -2.85
N SER A 240 -12.41 -0.01 -2.26
CA SER A 240 -13.83 0.29 -2.33
C SER A 240 -14.16 1.47 -1.43
N ASP A 241 -15.09 2.32 -1.86
CA ASP A 241 -15.64 3.39 -1.03
C ASP A 241 -16.47 2.84 0.15
N VAL A 242 -16.91 1.57 0.06
CA VAL A 242 -17.70 0.91 1.10
C VAL A 242 -16.78 0.20 2.08
N HIS A 243 -17.04 0.39 3.35
CA HIS A 243 -16.39 -0.29 4.45
C HIS A 243 -17.41 -0.67 5.52
N THR A 244 -17.03 -1.63 6.36
CA THR A 244 -17.76 -1.98 7.57
C THR A 244 -16.81 -1.98 8.78
N VAL A 245 -17.35 -2.23 9.96
CA VAL A 245 -16.57 -2.35 11.20
C VAL A 245 -16.18 -3.80 11.42
N PHE A 246 -14.88 -4.02 11.61
CA PHE A 246 -14.34 -5.24 12.17
C PHE A 246 -14.01 -5.02 13.64
N THR A 247 -14.60 -5.82 14.52
CA THR A 247 -14.32 -5.76 15.96
C THR A 247 -13.38 -6.89 16.33
N LYS A 248 -12.26 -6.54 16.96
CA LYS A 248 -11.34 -7.48 17.59
C LYS A 248 -11.65 -7.53 19.08
N ASP A 249 -12.05 -8.71 19.55
CA ASP A 249 -12.24 -9.01 20.98
C ASP A 249 -10.89 -9.16 21.71
#